data_AF-A0A7L8V5Q2-F1
#
_entry.id   AF-A0A7L8V5Q2-F1
#
_cell.length_a   1.000
_cell.length_b   1.000
_cell.length_c   1.000
_cell.angle_alpha   90.00
_cell.angle_beta   90.00
_cell.angle_gamma   90.00
#
_symmetry.space_group_name_H-M   'P 1'
#
loop_
_entity.id
_entity.type
_entity.pdbx_description
1 polymer ?
#
loop_
_entity_poly.entity_id
_entity_poly.type
_entity_poly.pdbx_seq_one_letter_code
_entity_poly.pdbx_strand_id
1 'polypeptide(L)' 'MAKIDLIKEKINYLKVWLGIFVVTLIGLVGWLSSNYDNISSFKFILSFLAVILLVLSIHFLNKKILEKINSLEEL' A
#
# COMPACT_ATOMS: atom_id res chain seq x y z
N MET A 1 -18.81 3.82 21.80
CA MET A 1 -18.66 2.93 20.63
C MET A 1 -18.43 1.52 21.14
N ALA A 2 -19.14 0.54 20.60
CA ALA A 2 -18.87 -0.86 20.94
C ALA A 2 -17.45 -1.22 20.45
N LYS A 3 -16.79 -2.20 21.07
CA LYS A 3 -15.43 -2.63 20.68
C LYS A 3 -15.35 -2.95 19.18
N ILE A 4 -16.43 -3.50 18.61
CA ILE A 4 -16.56 -3.85 17.19
C ILE A 4 -16.52 -2.59 16.30
N ASP A 5 -17.20 -1.51 16.68
CA ASP A 5 -17.23 -0.26 15.89
C ASP A 5 -15.83 0.35 15.78
N LEU A 6 -15.08 0.33 16.88
CA LEU A 6 -13.71 0.87 16.92
C LEU A 6 -12.74 0.03 16.08
N ILE A 7 -12.93 -1.29 16.00
CA ILE A 7 -12.12 -2.15 15.11
C ILE A 7 -12.48 -1.87 13.64
N LYS A 8 -13.76 -1.74 13.32
CA LYS A 8 -14.23 -1.38 11.96
C LYS A 8 -13.66 -0.04 11.51
N GLU A 9 -13.66 0.97 12.37
CA GLU A 9 -13.08 2.28 12.06
C GLU A 9 -11.57 2.19 11.79
N LYS A 10 -10.83 1.42 12.59
CA LYS A 10 -9.40 1.15 12.35
C LYS A 10 -9.17 0.43 11.02
N ILE A 11 -10.00 -0.56 10.67
CA ILE A 11 -9.91 -1.24 9.37
C ILE A 11 -10.15 -0.25 8.23
N ASN A 12 -11.17 0.60 8.36
CA ASN A 12 -11.49 1.60 7.34
C ASN A 12 -10.33 2.59 7.12
N TYR A 13 -9.72 3.07 8.22
CA TYR A 13 -8.53 3.90 8.17
C TYR A 13 -7.35 3.22 7.46
N LEU A 14 -7.09 1.94 7.76
CA LEU A 14 -6.03 1.18 7.08
C LEU A 14 -6.32 0.96 5.59
N LYS A 15 -7.58 0.75 5.20
CA LYS A 15 -7.98 0.63 3.80
C LYS A 15 -7.73 1.91 3.01
N VAL A 16 -7.95 3.09 3.62
CA VAL A 16 -7.60 4.38 2.99
C VAL A 16 -6.11 4.43 2.69
N TRP A 17 -5.26 4.07 3.65
CA TRP A 17 -3.81 4.04 3.43
C TRP A 17 -3.38 3.00 2.39
N LEU A 18 -4.03 1.84 2.35
CA LEU A 18 -3.79 0.83 1.32
C LEU A 18 -4.09 1.41 -0.08
N GLY A 19 -5.22 2.11 -0.22
CA GLY A 19 -5.57 2.80 -1.46
C GLY A 19 -4.52 3.85 -1.86
N ILE A 20 -4.06 4.67 -0.91
CA ILE A 20 -3.00 5.67 -1.16
C ILE A 20 -1.73 4.98 -1.68
N PHE A 21 -1.27 3.91 -1.01
CA PHE A 21 -0.08 3.19 -1.47
C PHE A 21 -0.23 2.59 -2.86
N VAL A 22 -1.40 2.02 -3.18
CA VAL A 22 -1.68 1.47 -4.52
C VAL A 22 -1.65 2.57 -5.58
N VAL A 23 -2.29 3.73 -5.33
CA VAL A 23 -2.28 4.86 -6.28
C VAL A 23 -0.88 5.43 -6.44
N THR A 24 -0.10 5.55 -5.36
CA THR A 24 1.31 5.96 -5.43
C THR A 24 2.14 4.99 -6.26
N LEU A 25 1.95 3.68 -6.09
CA LEU A 25 2.64 2.66 -6.88
C LEU A 25 2.30 2.78 -8.37
N ILE A 26 1.01 2.91 -8.71
CA ILE A 26 0.56 3.13 -10.09
C ILE A 26 1.20 4.38 -10.68
N GLY A 27 1.22 5.49 -9.93
CA GLY A 27 1.84 6.74 -10.35
C GLY A 27 3.35 6.60 -10.61
N LEU A 28 4.07 5.90 -9.73
CA LEU A 28 5.51 5.69 -9.87
C LEU A 28 5.84 4.79 -11.08
N VAL A 29 5.07 3.71 -11.27
CA VAL A 29 5.21 2.82 -12.43
C VAL A 29 4.87 3.56 -13.73
N GLY A 30 3.79 4.35 -13.73
CA GLY A 30 3.42 5.18 -14.88
C GLY A 30 4.50 6.21 -15.23
N TRP A 31 5.06 6.88 -14.22
CA TRP A 31 6.16 7.82 -14.44
C TRP A 31 7.40 7.14 -15.00
N LEU A 32 7.79 5.97 -14.48
CA LEU A 32 8.88 5.17 -15.02
C LEU A 32 8.64 4.78 -16.48
N SER A 33 7.44 4.30 -16.79
CA SER A 33 7.05 3.92 -18.15
C SER A 33 7.04 5.09 -19.13
N SER A 34 6.82 6.33 -18.67
CA SER A 34 6.85 7.52 -19.53
C SER A 34 8.25 8.12 -19.69
N ASN A 35 9.21 7.74 -18.86
CA ASN A 35 10.55 8.37 -18.80
C ASN A 35 11.70 7.37 -19.02
N TYR A 36 11.41 6.12 -19.36
CA TYR A 36 12.40 5.03 -19.42
C TYR A 36 13.59 5.32 -20.35
N ASP A 37 13.38 6.05 -21.45
CA ASP A 37 14.43 6.40 -22.42
C ASP A 37 15.39 7.51 -21.93
N ASN A 38 14.95 8.37 -21.01
CA ASN A 38 15.69 9.57 -20.60
C ASN A 38 16.07 9.59 -19.11
N ILE A 39 15.84 8.50 -18.39
CA ILE A 39 16.12 8.41 -16.96
C ILE A 39 17.60 8.12 -16.70
N SER A 40 18.20 8.82 -15.73
CA SER A 40 19.54 8.48 -15.27
C SER A 40 19.54 7.17 -14.48
N SER A 41 20.62 6.38 -14.58
CA SER A 41 20.72 5.08 -13.89
C SER A 41 20.48 5.17 -12.38
N PHE A 42 20.91 6.27 -11.75
CA PHE A 42 20.66 6.52 -10.33
C PHE A 42 19.16 6.68 -10.01
N LYS A 43 18.44 7.50 -10.80
CA LYS A 43 16.99 7.69 -10.62
C LYS A 43 16.24 6.39 -10.86
N PHE A 44 16.65 5.61 -11.86
CA PHE A 44 16.07 4.30 -12.15
C PHE A 44 16.20 3.34 -10.96
N ILE A 45 17.41 3.19 -10.40
CA ILE A 45 17.67 2.33 -9.24
C ILE A 45 16.84 2.79 -8.03
N LEU A 46 16.81 4.09 -7.75
CA LEU A 46 16.05 4.64 -6.63
C LEU A 46 14.54 4.40 -6.79
N SER A 47 13.99 4.64 -7.99
CA SER A 47 12.60 4.38 -8.30
C SER A 47 12.27 2.89 -8.22
N PHE A 48 13.16 2.01 -8.67
CA PHE A 48 12.98 0.56 -8.56
C PHE A 48 12.94 0.09 -7.11
N LEU A 49 13.85 0.59 -6.26
CA LEU A 49 13.83 0.33 -4.82
C LEU A 49 12.54 0.86 -4.17
N ALA A 50 12.06 2.04 -4.57
CA ALA A 50 10.81 2.60 -4.08
C ALA A 50 9.60 1.74 -4.48
N VAL A 51 9.57 1.20 -5.71
CA VAL A 51 8.54 0.24 -6.15
C VAL A 51 8.55 -1.00 -5.25
N ILE A 52 9.71 -1.60 -4.99
CA ILE A 52 9.83 -2.79 -4.12
C ILE A 52 9.30 -2.48 -2.71
N LEU A 53 9.72 -1.36 -2.13
CA LEU A 53 9.28 -0.94 -0.79
C LEU A 53 7.76 -0.69 -0.74
N LEU A 54 7.17 -0.10 -1.78
CA LEU A 54 5.73 0.10 -1.88
C LEU A 54 4.99 -1.23 -1.98
N VAL A 55 5.45 -2.17 -2.80
CA VAL A 55 4.84 -3.51 -2.92
C VAL A 55 4.87 -4.25 -1.58
N LEU A 56 6.01 -4.21 -0.87
CA LEU A 56 6.12 -4.81 0.47
C LEU A 56 5.18 -4.14 1.48
N SER A 57 5.10 -2.81 1.45
CA SER A 57 4.20 -2.03 2.32
C SER A 57 2.73 -2.37 2.07
N ILE A 58 2.33 -2.47 0.80
CA ILE A 58 0.97 -2.87 0.37
C ILE A 58 0.67 -4.28 0.87
N HIS A 59 1.59 -5.22 0.65
CA HIS A 59 1.40 -6.61 1.08
C HIS A 59 1.23 -6.71 2.60
N PHE A 60 2.11 -6.06 3.37
CA PHE A 60 2.06 -6.06 4.82
C PHE A 60 0.77 -5.41 5.36
N LEU A 61 0.38 -4.26 4.80
CA LEU A 61 -0.81 -3.54 5.21
C LEU A 61 -2.08 -4.35 4.89
N ASN A 62 -2.14 -4.96 3.71
CA ASN A 62 -3.24 -5.85 3.32
C ASN A 62 -3.36 -7.05 4.26
N LYS A 63 -2.23 -7.69 4.59
CA LYS A 63 -2.20 -8.80 5.56
C LYS A 63 -2.75 -8.37 6.91
N LYS A 64 -2.30 -7.21 7.43
CA LYS A 64 -2.75 -6.67 8.71
C LYS A 64 -4.25 -6.31 8.72
N ILE A 65 -4.79 -5.84 7.59
CA ILE A 65 -6.22 -5.59 7.43
C ILE A 65 -6.98 -6.91 7.49
N LEU A 66 -6.52 -7.94 6.77
CA LEU A 66 -7.17 -9.26 6.74
C LEU A 66 -7.16 -9.92 8.13
N GLU A 67 -6.04 -9.89 8.84
CA GLU A 67 -5.94 -10.39 10.21
C GLU A 67 -6.96 -9.71 11.15
N LYS A 68 -7.15 -8.39 11.00
CA LYS A 68 -8.15 -7.66 11.79
C LYS A 68 -9.59 -8.03 11.41
N ILE A 69 -9.85 -8.30 10.13
CA ILE A 69 -11.18 -8.74 9.69
C ILE A 69 -11.48 -10.13 10.25
N ASN A 70 -10.53 -11.07 10.14
CA ASN A 70 -10.71 -12.43 10.66
C ASN A 70 -10.94 -12.43 12.18
N SER A 71 -10.25 -11.55 12.93
CA SER A 71 -10.49 -11.42 14.38
C SER A 71 -11.90 -10.94 14.75
N LEU A 72 -12.65 -10.34 13.81
CA LEU A 72 -14.05 -9.97 14.00
C LEU A 72 -15.01 -11.10 13.64
N GLU A 73 -14.64 -12.03 12.76
CA GLU A 73 -15.44 -13.22 12.45
C GLU A 73 -15.39 -14.26 13.58
N GLU A 74 -14.30 -14.27 14.35
CA GLU A 74 -14.11 -15.15 15.51
C GLU A 74 -14.80 -14.65 16.81
N LEU A 75 -15.37 -13.44 16.80
CA LEU A 75 -16.02 -12.75 17.93
C LEU A 75 -17.54 -12.83 17.88
#